data_AF-A0A0C3ASL5-F1
#
_entry.id   AF-A0A0C3ASL5-F1
#
_cell.length_a   1.000
_cell.length_b   1.000
_cell.length_c   1.000
_cell.angle_alpha   90.00
_cell.angle_beta   90.00
_cell.angle_gamma   90.00
#
_symmetry.space_group_name_H-M   'P 1'
#
loop_
_entity.id
_entity.type
_entity.pdbx_description
1 polymer ?
#
loop_
_entity_poly.entity_id
_entity_poly.type
_entity_poly.pdbx_seq_one_letter_code
_entity_poly.pdbx_strand_id
1 'polypeptide(L)'
;MDPFEAHITFVGLLKKLNASQTSIQKVVGFALKYHAKCGEDFWDCIVQECRTGSLNMRINLLYFLDSLCEASALAASNERLKPSSSSATSGPGLFYVHLLQKDLDMIVECAVPESKEGLMNVQSTMQVLENWRTKRIIDPRKVESTIASLQDRKASIQTLATQPTTNGSKRSHEHASRSEAVKRIEEDRERHKLLRERRWVQRIERSDNVQPTLSTFLPNSLPFAFSSKSMPPTPSDAMDTDETPAAGSQAAPSAPKDSEPSQLAIDIEFENAWETTSDWNEDDVEAIFEEYTLCFPGTPPKKPVLL
;
A
#
# COMPACT_ATOMS: atom_id res chain seq x y z
N MET A 1 13.54 -19.99 -21.48
CA MET A 1 14.15 -18.75 -21.99
C MET A 1 15.62 -18.80 -21.68
N ASP A 2 16.44 -18.59 -22.70
CA ASP A 2 17.89 -18.44 -22.58
C ASP A 2 18.24 -17.10 -21.91
N PRO A 3 19.38 -16.95 -21.19
CA PRO A 3 19.71 -15.69 -20.51
C PRO A 3 19.81 -14.48 -21.43
N PHE A 4 20.33 -14.63 -22.65
CA PHE A 4 20.42 -13.52 -23.60
C PHE A 4 19.04 -13.05 -24.05
N GLU A 5 18.15 -13.99 -24.38
CA GLU A 5 16.77 -13.70 -24.76
C GLU A 5 16.02 -13.02 -23.61
N ALA A 6 16.26 -13.49 -22.37
CA ALA A 6 15.66 -12.93 -21.16
C ALA A 6 16.13 -11.48 -20.91
N HIS A 7 17.43 -11.21 -21.07
CA HIS A 7 18.01 -9.87 -20.98
C HIS A 7 17.35 -8.89 -21.98
N ILE A 8 17.34 -9.23 -23.27
CA ILE A 8 16.76 -8.38 -24.32
C ILE A 8 15.27 -8.11 -24.06
N THR A 9 14.54 -9.14 -23.64
CA THR A 9 13.11 -9.01 -23.32
C THR A 9 12.91 -8.10 -22.11
N PHE A 10 13.71 -8.27 -21.06
CA PHE A 10 13.63 -7.47 -19.85
C PHE A 10 13.94 -6.00 -20.11
N VAL A 11 15.02 -5.70 -20.83
CA VAL A 11 15.36 -4.33 -21.26
C VAL A 11 14.25 -3.74 -22.12
N GLY A 12 13.65 -4.53 -23.01
CA GLY A 12 12.50 -4.12 -23.83
C GLY A 12 11.26 -3.78 -23.00
N LEU A 13 11.03 -4.49 -21.89
CA LEU A 13 9.97 -4.20 -20.93
C LEU A 13 10.28 -2.93 -20.13
N LEU A 14 11.51 -2.78 -19.61
CA LEU A 14 11.94 -1.60 -18.86
C LEU A 14 11.82 -0.32 -19.70
N LYS A 15 12.22 -0.34 -20.98
CA LYS A 15 12.06 0.82 -21.87
C LYS A 15 10.62 1.29 -22.07
N LYS A 16 9.65 0.40 -21.83
CA LYS A 16 8.20 0.69 -21.94
C LYS A 16 7.54 0.91 -20.57
N LEU A 17 8.33 0.90 -19.49
CA LEU A 17 7.83 1.11 -18.14
C LEU A 17 7.21 2.51 -18.01
N ASN A 18 6.04 2.57 -17.41
CA ASN A 18 5.28 3.79 -17.14
C ASN A 18 4.46 3.62 -15.85
N ALA A 19 3.70 4.65 -15.49
CA ALA A 19 2.89 4.67 -14.27
C ALA A 19 1.75 3.64 -14.19
N SER A 20 1.35 3.03 -15.32
CA SER A 20 0.21 2.12 -15.32
C SER A 20 0.50 0.83 -14.56
N GLN A 21 -0.49 0.37 -13.79
CA GLN A 21 -0.41 -0.89 -13.04
C GLN A 21 -0.06 -2.08 -13.96
N THR A 22 -0.65 -2.14 -15.16
CA THR A 22 -0.40 -3.20 -16.14
C THR A 22 1.06 -3.21 -16.63
N SER A 23 1.67 -2.05 -16.86
CA SER A 23 3.07 -1.98 -17.26
C SER A 23 3.97 -2.50 -16.15
N ILE A 24 3.78 -2.01 -14.92
CA ILE A 24 4.54 -2.42 -13.74
C ILE A 24 4.42 -3.93 -13.49
N GLN A 25 3.20 -4.48 -13.42
CA GLN A 25 2.99 -5.89 -13.11
C GLN A 25 3.57 -6.84 -14.17
N LYS A 26 3.59 -6.42 -15.44
CA LYS A 26 4.25 -7.20 -16.50
C LYS A 26 5.75 -7.35 -16.24
N VAL A 27 6.43 -6.26 -15.86
CA VAL A 27 7.86 -6.30 -15.56
C VAL A 27 8.12 -7.09 -14.27
N VAL A 28 7.32 -6.88 -13.22
CA VAL A 28 7.42 -7.62 -11.95
C VAL A 28 7.26 -9.12 -12.17
N GLY A 29 6.20 -9.55 -12.85
CA GLY A 29 5.94 -10.96 -13.13
C GLY A 29 7.07 -11.60 -13.94
N PHE A 30 7.65 -10.87 -14.89
CA PHE A 30 8.79 -11.36 -15.66
C PHE A 30 10.05 -11.52 -14.78
N ALA A 31 10.37 -10.49 -13.98
CA ALA A 31 11.53 -10.49 -13.09
C ALA A 31 11.47 -11.62 -12.06
N LEU A 32 10.31 -11.85 -11.44
CA LEU A 32 10.11 -12.93 -10.48
C LEU A 32 10.14 -14.31 -11.12
N LYS A 33 9.62 -14.45 -12.34
CA LYS A 33 9.62 -15.74 -13.05
C LYS A 33 11.03 -16.22 -13.41
N TYR A 34 11.94 -15.31 -13.73
CA TYR A 34 13.28 -15.65 -14.24
C TYR A 34 14.43 -15.24 -13.30
N HIS A 35 14.14 -14.80 -12.07
CA HIS A 35 15.15 -14.35 -11.09
C HIS A 35 16.26 -15.38 -10.83
N ALA A 36 15.92 -16.67 -10.72
CA ALA A 36 16.88 -17.71 -10.36
C ALA A 36 18.01 -17.90 -11.40
N LYS A 37 17.80 -17.46 -12.64
CA LYS A 37 18.78 -17.58 -13.72
C LYS A 37 19.42 -16.24 -14.07
N CYS A 38 18.65 -15.16 -14.09
CA CYS A 38 19.04 -13.87 -14.64
C CYS A 38 18.81 -12.70 -13.67
N GLY A 39 18.54 -12.96 -12.38
CA GLY A 39 18.15 -11.94 -11.42
C GLY A 39 19.22 -10.86 -11.20
N GLU A 40 20.49 -11.23 -11.13
CA GLU A 40 21.62 -10.28 -11.00
C GLU A 40 21.74 -9.40 -12.25
N ASP A 41 21.67 -9.99 -13.45
CA ASP A 41 21.70 -9.24 -14.71
C ASP A 41 20.51 -8.25 -14.82
N PHE A 42 19.32 -8.68 -14.40
CA PHE A 42 18.16 -7.79 -14.34
C PHE A 42 18.37 -6.66 -13.34
N TRP A 43 19.00 -6.93 -12.19
CA TRP A 43 19.32 -5.90 -11.22
C TRP A 43 20.31 -4.88 -11.78
N ASP A 44 21.37 -5.34 -12.44
CA ASP A 44 22.34 -4.46 -13.11
C ASP A 44 21.66 -3.58 -14.16
N CYS A 45 20.73 -4.14 -14.93
CA CYS A 45 19.91 -3.37 -15.88
C CYS A 45 19.07 -2.29 -15.18
N ILE A 46 18.42 -2.63 -14.06
CA ILE A 46 17.61 -1.68 -13.28
C ILE A 46 18.48 -0.54 -12.74
N VAL A 47 19.62 -0.87 -12.11
CA VAL A 47 20.55 0.11 -11.55
C VAL A 47 21.13 1.01 -12.64
N GLN A 48 21.44 0.45 -13.81
CA GLN A 48 21.89 1.22 -14.95
C GLN A 48 20.83 2.22 -15.42
N GLU A 49 19.58 1.78 -15.57
CA GLU A 49 18.46 2.67 -15.96
C GLU A 49 18.15 3.73 -14.89
N CYS A 50 18.36 3.45 -13.60
CA CYS A 50 18.29 4.47 -12.55
C CYS A 50 19.31 5.60 -12.78
N ARG A 51 20.54 5.26 -13.22
CA ARG A 51 21.61 6.22 -13.45
C ARG A 51 21.43 7.00 -14.77
N THR A 52 21.04 6.32 -15.84
CA THR A 52 20.99 6.90 -17.19
C THR A 52 19.62 7.43 -17.61
N GLY A 53 18.54 6.95 -16.99
CA GLY A 53 17.17 7.32 -17.35
C GLY A 53 16.83 8.77 -17.04
N SER A 54 15.79 9.30 -17.67
CA SER A 54 15.24 10.63 -17.35
C SER A 54 14.60 10.64 -15.97
N LEU A 55 14.44 11.82 -15.36
CA LEU A 55 13.87 11.96 -14.02
C LEU A 55 12.49 11.28 -13.89
N ASN A 56 11.72 11.28 -14.98
CA ASN A 56 10.44 10.59 -15.06
C ASN A 56 10.57 9.06 -15.10
N MET A 57 11.55 8.54 -15.85
CA MET A 57 11.84 7.11 -15.85
C MET A 57 12.30 6.63 -14.46
N ARG A 58 13.12 7.42 -13.77
CA ARG A 58 13.62 7.08 -12.43
C ARG A 58 12.49 6.96 -11.39
N ILE A 59 11.47 7.82 -11.46
CA ILE A 59 10.32 7.67 -10.58
C ILE A 59 9.46 6.44 -10.95
N ASN A 60 9.32 6.13 -12.25
CA ASN A 60 8.66 4.90 -12.68
C ASN A 60 9.37 3.64 -12.17
N LEU A 61 10.71 3.62 -12.22
CA LEU A 61 11.52 2.56 -11.65
C LEU A 61 11.31 2.43 -10.14
N LEU A 62 11.18 3.54 -9.41
CA LEU A 62 10.93 3.50 -7.96
C LEU A 62 9.58 2.83 -7.63
N TYR A 63 8.51 3.15 -8.37
CA TYR A 63 7.21 2.48 -8.20
C TYR A 63 7.22 1.02 -8.67
N PHE A 64 8.02 0.70 -9.69
CA PHE A 64 8.25 -0.67 -10.10
C PHE A 64 8.98 -1.47 -9.00
N LEU A 65 10.03 -0.90 -8.39
CA LEU A 65 10.77 -1.51 -7.30
C LEU A 65 9.90 -1.73 -6.06
N ASP A 66 9.02 -0.78 -5.74
CA ASP A 66 8.01 -0.93 -4.68
C ASP A 66 7.16 -2.17 -4.91
N SER A 67 6.58 -2.31 -6.11
CA SER A 67 5.78 -3.48 -6.45
C SER A 67 6.59 -4.77 -6.56
N LEU A 68 7.84 -4.72 -7.03
CA LEU A 68 8.71 -5.89 -7.15
C LEU A 68 9.05 -6.45 -5.78
N CYS A 69 9.39 -5.60 -4.83
CA CYS A 69 9.76 -6.00 -3.48
C CYS A 69 8.56 -6.47 -2.67
N GLU A 70 7.38 -5.84 -2.81
CA GLU A 70 6.13 -6.33 -2.22
C GLU A 70 5.78 -7.73 -2.75
N ALA A 71 5.84 -7.94 -4.07
CA ALA A 71 5.58 -9.24 -4.67
C ALA A 71 6.63 -10.29 -4.30
N SER A 72 7.91 -9.89 -4.18
CA SER A 72 8.98 -10.77 -3.69
C SER A 72 8.71 -11.21 -2.25
N ALA A 73 8.44 -10.27 -1.35
CA ALA A 73 8.18 -10.56 0.06
C ALA A 73 6.97 -11.49 0.25
N LEU A 74 5.90 -11.28 -0.52
CA LEU A 74 4.72 -12.17 -0.55
C LEU A 74 5.05 -13.58 -1.08
N ALA A 75 5.91 -13.69 -2.09
CA ALA A 75 6.38 -14.99 -2.54
C ALA A 75 7.17 -15.72 -1.43
N ALA A 76 7.97 -14.98 -0.65
CA ALA A 76 8.73 -15.50 0.49
C ALA A 76 7.85 -16.06 1.61
N SER A 77 6.75 -15.37 1.94
CA SER A 77 5.81 -15.84 2.97
C SER A 77 5.09 -17.11 2.52
N ASN A 78 4.68 -17.17 1.24
CA ASN A 78 4.00 -18.32 0.67
C ASN A 78 4.89 -19.57 0.61
N GLU A 79 6.19 -19.41 0.33
CA GLU A 79 7.15 -20.52 0.35
C GLU A 79 7.37 -21.07 1.77
N ARG A 80 7.41 -20.20 2.79
CA ARG A 80 7.58 -20.62 4.20
C ARG A 80 6.43 -21.47 4.75
N LEU A 81 5.22 -21.32 4.20
CA LEU A 81 4.03 -22.08 4.60
C LEU A 81 3.95 -23.49 3.96
N LYS A 82 4.86 -23.86 3.04
CA LYS A 82 4.93 -25.22 2.45
C LYS A 82 6.11 -26.01 3.03
N PRO A 83 5.90 -26.88 4.05
CA PRO A 83 6.98 -27.61 4.74
C PRO A 83 7.45 -28.84 3.95
N SER A 84 7.76 -28.73 2.66
CA SER A 84 8.22 -29.87 1.86
C SER A 84 8.99 -29.45 0.60
N SER A 85 10.28 -29.17 0.73
CA SER A 85 11.33 -29.70 -0.16
C SER A 85 12.68 -29.10 0.23
N SER A 86 13.63 -30.00 0.48
CA SER A 86 15.02 -29.74 0.82
C SER A 86 15.80 -29.20 -0.37
N SER A 87 15.56 -27.95 -0.75
CA SER A 87 16.49 -27.20 -1.60
C SER A 87 16.60 -25.78 -1.08
N ALA A 88 17.68 -25.50 -0.35
CA ALA A 88 18.12 -24.17 0.07
C ALA A 88 18.63 -23.35 -1.14
N THR A 89 17.91 -23.42 -2.27
CA THR A 89 18.16 -22.62 -3.46
C THR A 89 17.27 -21.40 -3.38
N SER A 90 17.80 -20.34 -2.76
CA SER A 90 17.57 -18.93 -3.12
C SER A 90 16.25 -18.66 -3.84
N GLY A 91 15.14 -18.83 -3.11
CA GLY A 91 13.83 -18.41 -3.60
C GLY A 91 13.82 -16.91 -3.89
N PRO A 92 12.88 -16.42 -4.71
CA PRO A 92 12.77 -14.99 -5.04
C PRO A 92 12.49 -14.13 -3.80
N GLY A 93 12.01 -14.79 -2.74
CA GLY A 93 11.34 -14.21 -1.60
C GLY A 93 11.96 -12.94 -1.04
N LEU A 94 13.29 -12.88 -0.99
CA LEU A 94 14.02 -11.70 -0.51
C LEU A 94 15.15 -11.27 -1.43
N PHE A 95 15.32 -11.91 -2.59
CA PHE A 95 16.45 -11.65 -3.49
C PHE A 95 16.54 -10.17 -3.88
N TYR A 96 15.48 -9.63 -4.48
CA TYR A 96 15.43 -8.22 -4.89
C TYR A 96 15.35 -7.27 -3.69
N VAL A 97 14.80 -7.71 -2.56
CA VAL A 97 14.74 -6.91 -1.32
C VAL A 97 16.15 -6.66 -0.78
N HIS A 98 17.00 -7.69 -0.75
CA HIS A 98 18.38 -7.57 -0.29
C HIS A 98 19.21 -6.66 -1.21
N LEU A 99 19.04 -6.78 -2.53
CA LEU A 99 19.72 -5.93 -3.50
C LEU A 99 19.27 -4.47 -3.37
N LEU A 100 17.96 -4.23 -3.21
CA LEU A 100 17.41 -2.89 -2.97
C LEU A 100 17.96 -2.29 -1.68
N GLN A 101 18.00 -3.05 -0.58
CA GLN A 101 18.51 -2.55 0.70
C GLN A 101 19.99 -2.16 0.62
N LYS A 102 20.80 -2.90 -0.15
CA LYS A 102 22.21 -2.60 -0.40
C LYS A 102 22.39 -1.28 -1.18
N ASP A 103 21.58 -1.09 -2.23
CA ASP A 103 21.73 0.03 -3.18
C ASP A 103 20.74 1.19 -2.92
N LEU A 104 20.05 1.18 -1.77
CA LEU A 104 18.95 2.11 -1.44
C LEU A 104 19.34 3.58 -1.59
N ASP A 105 20.45 3.97 -0.97
CA ASP A 105 20.87 5.38 -0.95
C ASP A 105 21.19 5.89 -2.37
N MET A 106 21.84 5.05 -3.19
CA MET A 106 22.16 5.35 -4.58
C MET A 106 20.90 5.46 -5.44
N ILE A 107 19.92 4.58 -5.25
CA ILE A 107 18.63 4.64 -5.97
C ILE A 107 17.87 5.92 -5.61
N VAL A 108 17.85 6.31 -4.34
CA VAL A 108 17.19 7.55 -3.89
C VAL A 108 17.92 8.78 -4.42
N GLU A 109 19.25 8.79 -4.46
CA GLU A 109 20.05 9.84 -5.09
C GLU A 109 19.79 9.98 -6.58
N CYS A 110 19.64 8.86 -7.29
CA CYS A 110 19.28 8.87 -8.70
C CYS A 110 17.87 9.46 -8.89
N ALA A 111 16.89 9.01 -8.10
CA ALA A 111 15.50 9.47 -8.20
C ALA A 111 15.32 10.94 -7.80
N VAL A 112 16.08 11.41 -6.81
CA VAL A 112 16.06 12.79 -6.30
C VAL A 112 17.49 13.36 -6.35
N PRO A 113 17.93 13.83 -7.52
CA PRO A 113 19.22 14.50 -7.64
C PRO A 113 19.20 15.83 -6.87
N GLU A 114 20.37 16.35 -6.52
CA GLU A 114 20.55 17.65 -5.83
C GLU A 114 20.20 18.88 -6.70
N SER A 115 19.59 18.66 -7.86
CA SER A 115 19.13 19.72 -8.74
C SER A 115 17.72 20.19 -8.34
N LYS A 116 17.35 21.40 -8.78
CA LYS A 116 15.98 21.92 -8.62
C LYS A 116 14.92 20.98 -9.20
N GLU A 117 15.23 20.26 -10.27
CA GLU A 117 14.31 19.30 -10.89
C GLU A 117 14.04 18.10 -9.97
N GLY A 118 15.00 17.69 -9.14
CA GLY A 118 14.81 16.61 -8.16
C GLY A 118 13.65 16.85 -7.19
N LEU A 119 13.33 18.12 -6.90
CA LEU A 119 12.17 18.50 -6.07
C LEU A 119 10.85 17.90 -6.58
N MET A 120 10.72 17.68 -7.89
CA MET A 120 9.53 17.09 -8.51
C MET A 120 9.28 15.64 -8.07
N ASN A 121 10.32 14.91 -7.66
CA ASN A 121 10.22 13.52 -7.23
C ASN A 121 10.20 13.35 -5.70
N VAL A 122 10.62 14.36 -4.93
CA VAL A 122 10.78 14.27 -3.47
C VAL A 122 9.55 13.67 -2.80
N GLN A 123 8.35 14.17 -3.11
CA GLN A 123 7.13 13.72 -2.41
C GLN A 123 6.76 12.28 -2.75
N SER A 124 6.89 11.89 -4.01
CA SER A 124 6.65 10.52 -4.46
C SER A 124 7.68 9.55 -3.86
N THR A 125 8.95 9.95 -3.80
CA THR A 125 10.01 9.15 -3.18
C THR A 125 9.79 8.98 -1.68
N MET A 126 9.45 10.06 -0.97
CA MET A 126 9.08 10.00 0.46
C MET A 126 7.92 9.03 0.70
N GLN A 127 6.89 9.07 -0.14
CA GLN A 127 5.74 8.16 -0.03
C GLN A 127 6.14 6.69 -0.20
N VAL A 128 7.01 6.37 -1.17
CA VAL A 128 7.49 5.00 -1.38
C VAL A 128 8.35 4.53 -0.20
N LEU A 129 9.24 5.39 0.32
CA LEU A 129 10.03 5.07 1.51
C LEU A 129 9.13 4.80 2.72
N GLU A 130 8.11 5.62 2.94
CA GLU A 130 7.15 5.42 4.03
C GLU A 130 6.37 4.11 3.89
N ASN A 131 6.00 3.74 2.67
CA ASN A 131 5.38 2.45 2.38
C ASN A 131 6.33 1.29 2.72
N TRP A 132 7.61 1.37 2.35
CA TRP A 132 8.60 0.34 2.69
C TRP A 132 8.83 0.22 4.19
N ARG A 133 8.83 1.34 4.91
CA ARG A 133 8.93 1.38 6.38
C ARG A 133 7.73 0.71 7.04
N THR A 134 6.52 1.09 6.64
CA THR A 134 5.25 0.62 7.22
C THR A 134 5.04 -0.86 6.95
N LYS A 135 5.28 -1.30 5.71
CA LYS A 135 5.14 -2.71 5.30
C LYS A 135 6.34 -3.58 5.72
N ARG A 136 7.35 -3.02 6.39
CA ARG A 136 8.58 -3.71 6.79
C ARG A 136 9.29 -4.42 5.62
N ILE A 137 9.25 -3.83 4.43
CA ILE A 137 9.93 -4.37 3.24
C ILE A 137 11.45 -4.22 3.39
N ILE A 138 11.89 -3.08 3.90
CA ILE A 138 13.29 -2.79 4.23
C ILE A 138 13.38 -2.57 5.74
N ASP A 139 14.56 -2.80 6.34
CA ASP A 139 14.83 -2.44 7.73
C ASP A 139 14.38 -1.00 8.03
N PRO A 140 13.41 -0.79 8.94
CA PRO A 140 12.86 0.52 9.26
C PRO A 140 13.91 1.56 9.64
N ARG A 141 14.97 1.16 10.36
CA ARG A 141 16.04 2.07 10.79
C ARG A 141 16.81 2.63 9.60
N LYS A 142 17.07 1.78 8.62
CA LYS A 142 17.75 2.19 7.38
C LYS A 142 16.88 3.17 6.60
N VAL A 143 15.59 2.87 6.47
CA VAL A 143 14.63 3.75 5.77
C VAL A 143 14.50 5.10 6.47
N GLU A 144 14.43 5.14 7.80
CA GLU A 144 14.36 6.38 8.58
C GLU A 144 15.61 7.26 8.36
N SER A 145 16.80 6.65 8.35
CA SER A 145 18.03 7.37 8.02
C SER A 145 18.01 7.97 6.62
N THR A 146 17.51 7.24 5.63
CA THR A 146 17.40 7.72 4.24
C THR A 146 16.33 8.81 4.11
N ILE A 147 15.21 8.71 4.84
CA ILE A 147 14.17 9.75 4.90
C ILE A 147 14.74 11.05 5.48
N ALA A 148 15.49 10.99 6.58
CA ALA A 148 16.11 12.17 7.19
C ALA A 148 17.08 12.86 6.21
N SER A 149 17.96 12.09 5.57
CA SER A 149 18.87 12.60 4.54
C SER A 149 18.12 13.25 3.37
N LEU A 150 17.00 12.67 2.94
CA LEU A 150 16.17 13.22 1.87
C LEU A 150 15.48 14.54 2.28
N GLN A 151 15.07 14.68 3.54
CA GLN A 151 14.50 15.93 4.07
C GLN A 151 15.55 17.04 4.13
N ASP A 152 16.77 16.73 4.60
CA ASP A 152 17.89 17.68 4.61
C ASP A 152 18.27 18.11 3.19
N ARG A 153 18.27 17.17 2.25
CA ARG A 153 18.49 17.44 0.83
C ARG A 153 17.39 18.35 0.26
N LYS A 154 16.12 18.08 0.56
CA LYS A 154 14.98 18.93 0.15
C LYS A 154 15.17 20.37 0.64
N ALA A 155 15.52 20.56 1.92
CA ALA A 155 15.78 21.88 2.49
C ALA A 155 16.96 22.58 1.79
N SER A 156 18.04 21.85 1.52
CA SER A 156 19.21 22.35 0.82
C SER A 156 18.88 22.82 -0.61
N ILE A 157 18.13 22.03 -1.39
CA ILE A 157 17.73 22.39 -2.75
C ILE A 157 16.78 23.61 -2.73
N GLN A 158 15.89 23.71 -1.75
CA GLN A 158 14.99 24.84 -1.60
C GLN A 158 15.74 26.14 -1.30
N THR A 159 16.75 26.12 -0.42
CA THR A 159 17.56 27.32 -0.13
C THR A 159 18.37 27.76 -1.35
N LEU A 160 18.94 26.82 -2.10
CA LEU A 160 19.61 27.09 -3.39
C LEU A 160 18.68 27.72 -4.43
N ALA A 161 17.40 27.35 -4.43
CA ALA A 161 16.41 27.88 -5.38
C ALA A 161 15.94 29.31 -5.06
N THR A 162 16.05 29.77 -3.81
CA THR A 162 15.61 31.10 -3.36
C THR A 162 16.70 32.17 -3.51
N GLN A 163 17.96 31.79 -3.74
CA GLN A 163 19.03 32.77 -3.94
C GLN A 163 18.88 33.49 -5.30
N PRO A 164 18.92 34.84 -5.33
CA PRO A 164 18.90 35.60 -6.57
C PRO A 164 20.22 35.37 -7.32
N THR A 165 20.14 34.70 -8.47
CA THR A 165 21.30 34.45 -9.33
C THR A 165 21.75 35.75 -9.98
N THR A 166 22.70 36.46 -9.36
CA THR A 166 23.47 37.53 -10.01
C THR A 166 24.54 36.89 -10.90
N ASN A 167 24.14 36.29 -12.02
CA ASN A 167 25.01 36.05 -13.18
C ASN A 167 24.19 35.39 -14.29
N GLY A 168 24.06 36.11 -15.41
CA GLY A 168 23.44 35.67 -16.65
C GLY A 168 24.24 34.57 -17.36
N SER A 169 24.43 33.43 -16.70
CA SER A 169 24.78 32.20 -17.41
C SER A 169 23.51 31.65 -18.00
N LYS A 170 23.39 31.78 -19.33
CA LYS A 170 22.45 31.04 -20.17
C LYS A 170 22.70 29.54 -19.95
N ARG A 171 22.21 28.98 -18.85
CA ARG A 171 22.16 27.53 -18.66
C ARG A 171 21.03 27.01 -19.52
N SER A 172 21.40 26.58 -20.72
CA SER A 172 20.65 25.62 -21.52
C SER A 172 20.52 24.30 -20.75
N HIS A 173 19.74 24.28 -19.67
CA HIS A 173 19.04 23.06 -19.31
C HIS A 173 17.83 23.05 -20.23
N GLU A 174 17.86 22.14 -21.21
CA GLU A 174 16.68 21.81 -22.02
C GLU A 174 15.50 21.70 -21.07
N HIS A 175 14.57 22.66 -21.14
CA HIS A 175 13.25 22.41 -20.62
C HIS A 175 12.83 21.07 -21.23
N ALA A 176 12.56 20.08 -20.36
CA ALA A 176 12.08 18.76 -20.78
C ALA A 176 11.09 18.97 -21.93
N SER A 177 11.31 18.24 -23.03
CA SER A 177 10.55 18.49 -24.26
C SER A 177 9.06 18.54 -23.94
N ARG A 178 8.27 19.37 -24.63
CA ARG A 178 6.83 19.49 -24.35
C ARG A 178 6.13 18.12 -24.30
N SER A 179 6.59 17.18 -25.13
CA SER A 179 6.15 15.78 -25.12
C SER A 179 6.45 15.07 -23.81
N GLU A 180 7.67 15.19 -23.28
CA GLU A 180 8.06 14.63 -21.99
C GLU A 180 7.31 15.26 -20.81
N ALA A 181 7.12 16.58 -20.84
CA ALA A 181 6.32 17.27 -19.82
C ALA A 181 4.86 16.78 -19.79
N VAL A 182 4.22 16.65 -20.96
CA VAL A 182 2.85 16.11 -21.07
C VAL A 182 2.80 14.64 -20.64
N LYS A 183 3.78 13.83 -21.05
CA LYS A 183 3.88 12.43 -20.63
C LYS A 183 3.94 12.33 -19.10
N ARG A 184 4.75 13.17 -18.46
CA ARG A 184 4.87 13.20 -17.01
C ARG A 184 3.57 13.61 -16.33
N ILE A 185 2.87 14.63 -16.85
CA ILE A 185 1.56 15.05 -16.33
C ILE A 185 0.57 13.88 -16.37
N GLU A 186 0.51 13.16 -17.48
CA GLU A 186 -0.42 12.04 -17.63
C GLU A 186 -0.05 10.87 -16.71
N GLU A 187 1.24 10.59 -16.55
CA GLU A 187 1.70 9.56 -15.62
C GLU A 187 1.42 9.93 -14.15
N ASP A 188 1.57 11.20 -13.77
CA ASP A 188 1.24 11.66 -12.42
C ASP A 188 -0.28 11.67 -12.18
N ARG A 189 -1.08 11.92 -13.23
CA ARG A 189 -2.55 11.75 -13.19
C ARG A 189 -2.91 10.29 -12.92
N GLU A 190 -2.24 9.36 -13.61
CA GLU A 190 -2.45 7.92 -13.41
C GLU A 190 -2.02 7.48 -12.00
N ARG A 191 -0.90 7.99 -11.47
CA ARG A 191 -0.48 7.71 -10.08
C ARG A 191 -1.52 8.16 -9.05
N HIS A 192 -2.04 9.38 -9.18
CA HIS A 192 -3.06 9.89 -8.26
C HIS A 192 -4.37 9.12 -8.37
N LYS A 193 -4.75 8.72 -9.59
CA LYS A 193 -5.89 7.83 -9.81
C LYS A 193 -5.69 6.51 -9.07
N LEU A 194 -4.56 5.83 -9.23
CA LEU A 194 -4.26 4.57 -8.53
C LEU A 194 -4.22 4.74 -7.00
N LEU A 195 -3.72 5.89 -6.50
CA LEU A 195 -3.72 6.18 -5.07
C LEU A 195 -5.14 6.30 -4.52
N ARG A 196 -6.04 6.98 -5.26
CA ARG A 196 -7.46 7.10 -4.93
C ARG A 196 -8.14 5.74 -5.00
N GLU A 197 -7.86 4.94 -6.03
CA GLU A 197 -8.41 3.60 -6.20
C GLU A 197 -8.02 2.66 -5.05
N ARG A 198 -6.78 2.75 -4.55
CA ARG A 198 -6.32 1.94 -3.42
C ARG A 198 -6.88 2.40 -2.08
N ARG A 199 -7.31 3.66 -1.94
CA ARG A 199 -7.74 4.22 -0.64
C ARG A 199 -9.02 3.60 -0.10
N TRP A 200 -9.93 3.17 -0.97
CA TRP A 200 -11.20 2.54 -0.57
C TRP A 200 -11.15 1.00 -0.55
N VAL A 201 -9.99 0.40 -0.83
CA VAL A 201 -9.80 -1.05 -0.70
C VAL A 201 -9.57 -1.37 0.78
N GLN A 202 -10.54 -1.99 1.44
CA GLN A 202 -10.33 -2.58 2.75
C GLN A 202 -9.53 -3.88 2.62
N ARG A 203 -8.36 -3.95 3.25
CA ARG A 203 -7.62 -5.21 3.33
C ARG A 203 -8.27 -6.10 4.38
N ILE A 204 -8.91 -7.16 3.93
CA ILE A 204 -9.32 -8.26 4.80
C ILE A 204 -8.14 -9.21 4.87
N GLU A 205 -7.51 -9.32 6.05
CA GLU A 205 -6.56 -10.40 6.36
C GLU A 205 -7.34 -11.73 6.24
N ARG A 206 -7.26 -12.38 5.08
CA ARG A 206 -7.88 -13.69 4.88
C ARG A 206 -7.14 -14.70 5.75
N SER A 207 -7.71 -15.06 6.89
CA SER A 207 -7.37 -16.30 7.55
C SER A 207 -7.80 -17.44 6.62
N ASP A 208 -6.86 -18.25 6.15
CA ASP A 208 -7.09 -19.40 5.24
C ASP A 208 -8.06 -20.46 5.81
N ASN A 209 -8.57 -20.27 7.03
CA ASN A 209 -9.42 -21.21 7.75
C ASN A 209 -10.93 -20.88 7.70
N VAL A 210 -11.35 -19.80 7.04
CA VAL A 210 -12.78 -19.43 6.95
C VAL A 210 -13.19 -19.24 5.50
N GLN A 211 -14.00 -20.17 5.00
CA GLN A 211 -14.69 -20.04 3.72
C GLN A 211 -15.54 -18.76 3.72
N PRO A 212 -15.52 -17.95 2.63
CA PRO A 212 -16.31 -16.74 2.57
C PRO A 212 -17.79 -17.12 2.48
N THR A 213 -18.53 -17.01 3.58
CA THR A 213 -19.99 -16.95 3.53
C THR A 213 -20.36 -15.58 3.00
N LEU A 214 -20.44 -15.46 1.67
CA LEU A 214 -21.05 -14.30 1.04
C LEU A 214 -22.49 -14.20 1.56
N SER A 215 -22.79 -13.13 2.31
CA SER A 215 -24.16 -12.79 2.73
C SER A 215 -24.97 -12.39 1.51
N THR A 216 -25.45 -13.38 0.77
CA THR A 216 -26.48 -13.20 -0.25
C THR A 216 -27.80 -13.04 0.48
N PHE A 217 -28.27 -11.80 0.67
CA PHE A 217 -29.63 -11.53 1.12
C PHE A 217 -30.61 -11.98 0.02
N LEU A 218 -31.15 -13.19 0.15
CA LEU A 218 -32.33 -13.64 -0.60
C LEU A 218 -33.60 -13.41 0.23
N PRO A 219 -34.69 -12.96 -0.38
CA PRO A 219 -35.93 -12.72 0.34
C PRO A 219 -36.68 -14.03 0.59
N ASN A 220 -36.85 -14.32 1.89
CA ASN A 220 -38.06 -14.84 2.52
C ASN A 220 -38.76 -16.08 1.92
N SER A 221 -38.52 -17.27 2.50
CA SER A 221 -39.58 -18.25 2.84
C SER A 221 -39.07 -19.40 3.74
N LEU A 222 -39.32 -19.26 5.07
CA LEU A 222 -39.56 -20.29 6.11
C LEU A 222 -38.49 -21.38 6.42
N PRO A 223 -38.54 -22.00 7.63
CA PRO A 223 -38.48 -21.43 8.97
C PRO A 223 -37.13 -21.80 9.63
N PHE A 224 -36.43 -20.78 10.15
CA PHE A 224 -35.13 -20.93 10.82
C PHE A 224 -35.33 -21.35 12.27
N ALA A 225 -34.73 -22.48 12.66
CA ALA A 225 -34.50 -22.83 14.05
C ALA A 225 -33.39 -21.91 14.60
N PHE A 226 -33.77 -20.91 15.39
CA PHE A 226 -32.82 -20.03 16.07
C PHE A 226 -32.07 -20.81 17.16
N SER A 227 -30.78 -21.05 16.94
CA SER A 227 -29.79 -21.07 18.04
C SER A 227 -29.18 -19.66 18.09
N SER A 228 -29.82 -18.77 18.84
CA SER A 228 -29.31 -17.44 19.13
C SER A 228 -28.23 -17.55 20.20
N LYS A 229 -26.97 -17.33 19.82
CA LYS A 229 -26.01 -16.70 20.74
C LYS A 229 -26.38 -15.22 20.77
N SER A 230 -27.08 -14.81 21.82
CA SER A 230 -27.49 -13.43 22.07
C SER A 230 -26.27 -12.54 22.26
N MET A 231 -26.36 -11.31 21.74
CA MET A 231 -25.49 -10.18 22.09
C MET A 231 -25.45 -9.98 23.62
N PRO A 232 -24.32 -9.53 24.20
CA PRO A 232 -24.29 -9.17 25.60
C PRO A 232 -25.08 -7.86 25.83
N PRO A 233 -25.94 -7.78 26.86
CA PRO A 233 -26.58 -6.53 27.23
C PRO A 233 -25.58 -5.57 27.93
N THR A 234 -25.79 -4.28 27.71
CA THR A 234 -25.15 -3.13 28.36
C THR A 234 -25.36 -3.15 29.89
N PRO A 235 -24.39 -2.69 30.71
CA PRO A 235 -24.55 -2.74 32.16
C PRO A 235 -25.29 -1.50 32.67
N SER A 236 -26.36 -1.72 33.44
CA SER A 236 -26.93 -0.72 34.34
C SER A 236 -27.40 -1.41 35.61
N ASP A 237 -26.82 -0.96 36.73
CA ASP A 237 -27.27 -1.00 38.12
C ASP A 237 -28.00 -2.24 38.65
N ALA A 238 -27.31 -3.04 39.48
CA ALA A 238 -27.90 -3.57 40.72
C ALA A 238 -26.82 -4.07 41.71
N MET A 239 -27.02 -3.66 42.95
CA MET A 239 -26.28 -3.91 44.19
C MET A 239 -25.98 -5.38 44.53
N ASP A 240 -24.76 -5.59 45.03
CA ASP A 240 -24.43 -6.19 46.34
C ASP A 240 -25.31 -7.34 46.88
N THR A 241 -24.76 -8.56 46.91
CA THR A 241 -24.75 -9.40 48.13
C THR A 241 -23.63 -10.45 48.06
N ASP A 242 -22.95 -10.55 49.20
CA ASP A 242 -21.85 -11.41 49.61
C ASP A 242 -22.29 -12.89 49.79
N GLU A 243 -21.48 -13.85 49.32
CA GLU A 243 -21.21 -15.11 50.04
C GLU A 243 -20.05 -15.90 49.40
N THR A 244 -19.14 -16.37 50.28
CA THR A 244 -17.83 -16.98 50.00
C THR A 244 -17.88 -18.54 49.99
N PRO A 245 -16.78 -19.30 49.75
CA PRO A 245 -16.72 -20.34 48.72
C PRO A 245 -16.69 -21.79 49.25
N ALA A 246 -16.91 -22.78 48.37
CA ALA A 246 -16.59 -24.19 48.64
C ALA A 246 -15.95 -24.89 47.43
N ALA A 247 -14.88 -25.62 47.72
CA ALA A 247 -13.93 -26.24 46.81
C ALA A 247 -14.42 -27.55 46.14
N GLY A 248 -13.84 -27.90 44.99
CA GLY A 248 -13.95 -29.25 44.43
C GLY A 248 -13.49 -29.44 42.97
N SER A 249 -12.18 -29.60 42.77
CA SER A 249 -11.47 -30.43 41.77
C SER A 249 -12.09 -30.71 40.39
N GLN A 250 -11.38 -30.31 39.32
CA GLN A 250 -10.61 -31.24 38.46
C GLN A 250 -9.85 -30.49 37.36
N ALA A 251 -8.56 -30.80 37.23
CA ALA A 251 -7.64 -30.25 36.26
C ALA A 251 -7.89 -30.87 34.86
N ALA A 252 -8.11 -30.01 33.86
CA ALA A 252 -8.07 -30.33 32.44
C ALA A 252 -6.95 -29.49 31.79
N PRO A 253 -6.24 -30.02 30.77
CA PRO A 253 -4.96 -29.46 30.33
C PRO A 253 -5.17 -28.09 29.68
N SER A 254 -4.32 -27.14 30.09
CA SER A 254 -4.23 -25.79 29.56
C SER A 254 -3.85 -25.82 28.07
N ALA A 255 -4.84 -25.57 27.21
CA ALA A 255 -4.60 -25.13 25.85
C ALA A 255 -3.86 -23.78 25.87
N PRO A 256 -2.96 -23.50 24.91
CA PRO A 256 -2.27 -22.21 24.85
C PRO A 256 -3.31 -21.13 24.57
N LYS A 257 -3.58 -20.31 25.60
CA LYS A 257 -4.27 -19.02 25.47
C LYS A 257 -3.28 -18.07 24.83
N ASP A 258 -3.28 -17.99 23.50
CA ASP A 258 -2.77 -16.87 22.70
C ASP A 258 -3.18 -17.13 21.24
N SER A 259 -4.50 -17.17 21.00
CA SER A 259 -5.03 -16.96 19.65
C SER A 259 -5.84 -15.67 19.73
N GLU A 260 -5.21 -14.56 19.34
CA GLU A 260 -5.92 -13.34 18.96
C GLU A 260 -7.15 -13.75 18.13
N PRO A 261 -8.37 -13.29 18.48
CA PRO A 261 -9.53 -13.59 17.66
C PRO A 261 -9.25 -13.08 16.25
N SER A 262 -9.28 -13.97 15.27
CA SER A 262 -9.15 -13.60 13.86
C SER A 262 -10.14 -12.47 13.58
N GLN A 263 -9.63 -11.24 13.41
CA GLN A 263 -10.48 -10.06 13.19
C GLN A 263 -11.38 -10.33 11.98
N LEU A 264 -12.69 -10.24 12.19
CA LEU A 264 -13.63 -10.45 11.09
C LEU A 264 -13.57 -9.23 10.17
N ALA A 265 -13.87 -9.44 8.89
CA ALA A 265 -13.97 -8.35 7.93
C ALA A 265 -14.94 -7.25 8.42
N ILE A 266 -16.01 -7.63 9.10
CA ILE A 266 -16.99 -6.71 9.68
C ILE A 266 -16.43 -5.88 10.83
N ASP A 267 -15.50 -6.42 11.63
CA ASP A 267 -14.87 -5.68 12.72
C ASP A 267 -13.92 -4.61 12.16
N ILE A 268 -13.20 -4.95 11.08
CA ILE A 268 -12.35 -4.00 10.35
C ILE A 268 -13.19 -2.91 9.66
N GLU A 269 -14.31 -3.29 9.04
CA GLU A 269 -15.25 -2.33 8.43
C GLU A 269 -15.81 -1.36 9.46
N PHE A 270 -16.26 -1.88 10.61
CA PHE A 270 -16.83 -1.08 11.68
C PHE A 270 -15.80 -0.13 12.29
N GLU A 271 -14.60 -0.62 12.65
CA GLU A 271 -13.58 0.22 13.28
C GLU A 271 -13.15 1.35 12.33
N ASN A 272 -12.93 1.04 11.04
CA ASN A 272 -12.62 2.06 10.04
C ASN A 272 -13.74 3.10 9.90
N ALA A 273 -15.01 2.66 9.84
CA ALA A 273 -16.15 3.54 9.75
C ALA A 273 -16.26 4.43 11.02
N TRP A 274 -16.03 3.85 12.19
CA TRP A 274 -16.06 4.54 13.47
C TRP A 274 -14.97 5.61 13.56
N GLU A 275 -13.72 5.28 13.22
CA GLU A 275 -12.59 6.22 13.21
C GLU A 275 -12.74 7.37 12.20
N THR A 276 -13.49 7.14 11.12
CA THR A 276 -13.71 8.11 10.04
C THR A 276 -15.08 8.76 10.07
N THR A 277 -15.91 8.44 11.06
CA THR A 277 -17.22 9.07 11.24
C THR A 277 -16.99 10.55 11.52
N SER A 278 -17.50 11.40 10.63
CA SER A 278 -17.55 12.84 10.85
C SER A 278 -18.81 13.22 11.60
N ASP A 279 -18.78 14.38 12.25
CA ASP A 279 -19.99 14.97 12.82
C ASP A 279 -21.05 15.21 11.74
N TRP A 280 -22.30 15.07 12.17
CA TRP A 280 -23.48 15.32 11.36
C TRP A 280 -23.50 16.78 10.87
N ASN A 281 -23.62 16.98 9.55
CA ASN A 281 -23.50 18.29 8.91
C ASN A 281 -24.67 18.62 7.96
N GLU A 282 -24.57 19.74 7.24
CA GLU A 282 -25.63 20.24 6.36
C GLU A 282 -25.88 19.35 5.15
N ASP A 283 -24.82 18.75 4.60
CA ASP A 283 -24.91 17.82 3.47
C ASP A 283 -25.68 16.55 3.90
N ASP A 284 -25.51 16.09 5.14
CA ASP A 284 -26.25 14.95 5.69
C ASP A 284 -27.76 15.25 5.85
N VAL A 285 -28.10 16.47 6.31
CA VAL A 285 -29.49 16.94 6.39
C VAL A 285 -30.13 17.02 4.99
N GLU A 286 -29.38 17.51 4.01
CA GLU A 286 -29.82 17.59 2.63
C GLU A 286 -30.03 16.21 2.02
N ALA A 287 -29.09 15.27 2.22
CA ALA A 287 -29.20 13.90 1.74
C ALA A 287 -30.44 13.18 2.30
N ILE A 288 -30.71 13.29 3.61
CA ILE A 288 -31.93 12.74 4.21
C ILE A 288 -33.18 13.38 3.61
N PHE A 289 -33.17 14.70 3.41
CA PHE A 289 -34.31 15.42 2.89
C PHE A 289 -34.63 15.02 1.43
N GLU A 290 -33.60 14.86 0.60
CA GLU A 290 -33.72 14.34 -0.76
C GLU A 290 -34.28 12.91 -0.76
N GLU A 291 -33.75 12.03 0.08
CA GLU A 291 -34.23 10.65 0.21
C GLU A 291 -35.69 10.60 0.66
N TYR A 292 -36.07 11.39 1.68
CA TYR A 292 -37.45 11.48 2.15
C TYR A 292 -38.40 11.95 1.04
N THR A 293 -37.99 12.95 0.27
CA THR A 293 -38.82 13.50 -0.82
C THR A 293 -39.05 12.47 -1.93
N LEU A 294 -38.06 11.60 -2.19
CA LEU A 294 -38.18 10.48 -3.13
C LEU A 294 -39.11 9.38 -2.59
N CYS A 295 -39.01 9.04 -1.30
CA CYS A 295 -39.82 8.00 -0.68
C CYS A 295 -41.29 8.41 -0.45
N PHE A 296 -41.55 9.68 -0.13
CA PHE A 296 -42.88 10.22 0.21
C PHE A 296 -43.24 11.44 -0.66
N PRO A 297 -43.51 11.24 -1.96
CA PRO A 297 -43.88 12.33 -2.84
C PRO A 297 -45.22 12.95 -2.40
N GLY A 298 -45.24 14.27 -2.20
CA GLY A 298 -46.45 15.05 -1.90
C GLY A 298 -46.69 15.39 -0.43
N THR A 299 -45.89 14.87 0.50
CA THR A 299 -45.79 15.41 1.86
C THR A 299 -44.61 16.36 1.91
N PRO A 300 -44.76 17.67 2.22
CA PRO A 300 -43.61 18.55 2.35
C PRO A 300 -42.89 18.26 3.68
N PRO A 301 -41.70 17.61 3.68
CA PRO A 301 -40.87 17.55 4.89
C PRO A 301 -40.50 18.96 5.35
N LYS A 302 -40.49 19.21 6.66
CA LYS A 302 -39.79 20.37 7.21
C LYS A 302 -38.31 20.03 7.23
N LYS A 303 -37.46 20.80 6.52
CA LYS A 303 -36.00 20.60 6.56
C LYS A 303 -35.56 20.71 8.04
N PRO A 304 -34.95 19.66 8.63
CA PRO A 304 -34.42 19.76 9.98
C PRO A 304 -33.39 20.90 10.01
N VAL A 305 -33.48 21.78 11.01
CA VAL A 305 -32.48 22.83 11.21
C VAL A 305 -31.40 22.24 12.11
N LEU A 306 -30.14 22.27 11.67
CA LEU A 306 -29.00 21.94 12.54
C LEU A 306 -29.00 22.90 13.74
N LEU A 307 -29.00 22.35 14.95
CA LEU A 307 -28.83 23.11 16.19
C LEU A 307 -27.36 23.35 16.49
#